data_AF-A0A2D4ZL38-F1
#
_entry.id   AF-A0A2D4ZL38-F1
#
_cell.length_a   1.000
_cell.length_b   1.000
_cell.length_c   1.000
_cell.angle_alpha   90.00
_cell.angle_beta   90.00
_cell.angle_gamma   90.00
#
_symmetry.space_group_name_H-M   'P 1'
#
loop_
_entity.id
_entity.type
_entity.pdbx_description
1 polymer ?
#
loop_
_entity_poly.entity_id
_entity_poly.type
_entity_poly.pdbx_seq_one_letter_code
_entity_poly.pdbx_strand_id
1 'polypeptide(L)'
;MTWHSTGKVTNLNSMSAEQMKAIMENADIKNRRCIYENDDILVQHLRADYPNGTKDATMHVSLKKDGLLYRSETGVTSVQG
;
A
#
# COMPACT_ATOMS: atom_id res chain seq x y z
N MET A 1 1.40 -1.35 9.21
CA MET A 1 2.01 -0.85 7.98
C MET A 1 2.99 0.26 8.28
N THR A 2 4.21 0.16 7.74
CA THR A 2 5.21 1.23 7.73
C THR A 2 5.11 2.02 6.42
N TRP A 3 5.00 3.34 6.52
CA TRP A 3 4.89 4.25 5.38
C TRP A 3 6.23 4.96 5.16
N HIS A 4 7.08 4.47 4.25
CA HIS A 4 8.44 5.01 4.12
C HIS A 4 8.47 6.48 3.66
N SER A 5 7.45 6.94 2.94
CA SER A 5 7.33 8.33 2.51
C SER A 5 7.16 9.32 3.67
N THR A 6 6.65 8.87 4.83
CA THR A 6 6.35 9.73 5.99
C THR A 6 7.05 9.28 7.28
N GLY A 7 7.65 8.10 7.30
CA GLY A 7 8.17 7.45 8.52
C GLY A 7 7.09 6.95 9.48
N LYS A 8 5.80 7.13 9.16
CA LYS A 8 4.69 6.74 10.03
C LYS A 8 4.58 5.22 10.12
N VAL A 9 4.27 4.71 11.31
CA VAL A 9 3.87 3.31 11.53
C VAL A 9 2.43 3.28 12.01
N THR A 10 1.63 2.41 11.40
CA THR A 10 0.20 2.21 11.70
C THR A 10 -0.09 0.74 11.95
N ASN A 11 -1.13 0.44 12.70
CA ASN A 11 -1.66 -0.90 12.92
C ASN A 11 -3.19 -0.85 12.98
N LEU A 12 -3.84 -2.02 13.08
CA LEU A 12 -5.31 -2.12 13.10
C LEU A 12 -5.97 -1.33 14.23
N ASN A 13 -5.27 -1.09 15.33
CA ASN A 13 -5.78 -0.34 16.48
C ASN A 13 -5.48 1.16 16.37
N SER A 14 -4.63 1.58 15.43
CA SER A 14 -4.16 2.96 15.30
C SER A 14 -4.90 3.74 14.20
N MET A 15 -5.95 3.17 13.62
CA MET A 15 -6.69 3.78 12.50
C MET A 15 -8.18 3.78 12.82
N SER A 16 -8.80 4.96 12.77
CA SER A 16 -10.26 5.04 12.81
C SER A 16 -10.87 4.49 11.51
N ALA A 17 -12.16 4.15 11.53
CA ALA A 17 -12.88 3.73 10.32
C ALA A 17 -12.81 4.79 9.22
N GLU A 18 -12.82 6.07 9.58
CA GLU A 18 -12.69 7.21 8.67
C GLU A 18 -11.29 7.31 8.08
N GLN A 19 -10.24 7.03 8.85
CA GLN A 19 -8.86 6.99 8.34
C GLN A 19 -8.65 5.79 7.41
N MET A 20 -9.24 4.64 7.74
CA MET A 20 -9.23 3.45 6.87
C MET A 20 -9.96 3.75 5.56
N LYS A 21 -11.13 4.40 5.67
CA LYS A 21 -11.93 4.84 4.53
C LYS A 21 -11.18 5.86 3.68
N ALA A 22 -10.49 6.84 4.25
CA ALA A 22 -9.69 7.83 3.49
C ALA A 22 -8.51 7.20 2.74
N ILE A 23 -7.94 6.10 3.25
CA ILE A 23 -6.90 5.33 2.55
C ILE A 23 -7.50 4.45 1.44
N MET A 24 -8.73 3.97 1.64
CA MET A 24 -9.48 3.18 0.66
C MET A 24 -10.25 4.04 -0.36
N GLU A 25 -10.50 5.31 -0.06
CA GLU A 25 -11.30 6.21 -0.89
C GLU A 25 -10.46 6.85 -2.00
N ASN A 26 -10.92 6.54 -3.21
CA ASN A 26 -10.76 7.27 -4.47
C ASN A 26 -9.40 7.24 -5.17
N ALA A 27 -8.50 6.32 -4.82
CA ALA A 27 -7.44 5.96 -5.75
C ALA A 27 -7.99 5.01 -6.83
N ASP A 28 -7.93 5.41 -8.10
CA ASP A 28 -8.09 4.49 -9.22
C ASP A 28 -6.81 3.65 -9.34
N ILE A 29 -6.89 2.40 -8.86
CA ILE A 29 -5.75 1.49 -8.79
C ILE A 29 -5.54 0.83 -10.14
N LYS A 30 -4.42 1.15 -10.79
CA LYS A 30 -4.04 0.67 -12.11
C LYS A 30 -2.83 -0.25 -12.06
N ASN A 31 -2.75 -1.15 -13.04
CA ASN A 31 -1.57 -1.98 -13.30
C ASN A 31 -1.01 -2.69 -12.05
N ARG A 32 -1.90 -3.14 -11.16
CA ARG A 32 -1.50 -3.91 -9.98
C ARG A 32 -0.97 -5.26 -10.43
N ARG A 33 0.27 -5.57 -10.06
CA ARG A 33 0.95 -6.81 -10.42
C ARG A 33 1.59 -7.43 -9.20
N CYS A 34 1.50 -8.75 -9.11
CA CYS A 34 2.38 -9.52 -8.25
C CYS A 34 3.76 -9.60 -8.93
N ILE A 35 4.79 -9.13 -8.24
CA ILE A 35 6.18 -9.23 -8.71
C ILE A 35 6.79 -10.53 -8.23
N TYR A 36 6.55 -10.87 -6.96
CA TYR A 36 7.04 -12.09 -6.33
C TYR A 36 6.10 -12.51 -5.21
N GLU A 37 5.89 -13.81 -5.08
CA GLU A 37 5.18 -14.39 -3.95
C GLU A 37 5.81 -15.74 -3.59
N ASN A 38 5.97 -15.98 -2.28
CA ASN A 38 6.22 -17.29 -1.69
C ASN A 38 5.41 -17.42 -0.39
N ASP A 39 5.67 -18.45 0.41
CA ASP A 39 4.93 -18.70 1.65
C ASP A 39 5.09 -17.61 2.72
N ASP A 40 6.21 -16.86 2.67
CA ASP A 40 6.61 -15.89 3.68
C ASP A 40 6.40 -14.42 3.27
N ILE A 41 6.38 -14.12 1.97
CA ILE A 41 6.36 -12.74 1.47
C ILE A 41 5.59 -12.59 0.16
N LEU A 42 4.91 -11.45 0.03
CA LEU A 42 4.26 -10.97 -1.18
C LEU A 42 4.82 -9.59 -1.53
N VAL A 43 5.33 -9.45 -2.75
CA VAL A 43 5.81 -8.18 -3.31
C VAL A 43 4.91 -7.79 -4.47
N GLN A 44 4.30 -6.62 -4.36
CA GLN A 44 3.36 -6.10 -5.35
C GLN A 44 3.74 -4.68 -5.75
N HIS A 45 3.49 -4.36 -7.01
CA HIS A 45 3.57 -3.00 -7.50
C HIS A 45 2.21 -2.58 -8.07
N LEU A 46 1.77 -1.37 -7.74
CA LEU A 46 0.55 -0.76 -8.25
C LEU A 46 0.77 0.71 -8.60
N ARG A 47 -0.10 1.27 -9.44
CA ARG A 47 -0.22 2.72 -9.64
C ARG A 47 -1.55 3.19 -9.09
N ALA A 48 -1.57 4.36 -8.49
CA ALA A 48 -2.76 4.98 -7.91
C ALA A 48 -2.93 6.38 -8.51
N ASP A 49 -4.06 6.63 -9.16
CA ASP A 49 -4.48 7.96 -9.60
C ASP A 49 -5.51 8.50 -8.61
N TYR A 50 -5.29 9.69 -8.04
CA TYR A 50 -6.15 10.28 -7.01
C TYR A 50 -7.00 11.45 -7.58
N PRO A 51 -8.13 11.82 -6.95
CA PRO A 51 -9.05 12.84 -7.49
C PRO A 51 -8.46 14.26 -7.49
N ASN A 52 -7.47 14.52 -6.65
CA ASN A 52 -6.70 15.77 -6.62
C ASN A 52 -5.68 15.86 -7.79
N GLY A 53 -5.65 14.87 -8.69
CA GLY A 53 -4.76 14.81 -9.84
C GLY A 53 -3.37 14.26 -9.56
N THR A 54 -3.02 13.97 -8.29
CA THR A 54 -1.73 13.33 -7.99
C THR A 54 -1.75 11.87 -8.43
N LYS A 55 -0.58 11.37 -8.84
CA LYS A 55 -0.40 9.98 -9.26
C LYS A 55 0.82 9.40 -8.56
N ASP A 56 0.69 8.18 -8.08
CA ASP A 56 1.76 7.48 -7.39
C ASP A 56 2.02 6.11 -7.99
N ALA A 57 3.30 5.72 -8.03
CA ALA A 57 3.73 4.34 -8.17
C ALA A 57 4.11 3.82 -6.78
N THR A 58 3.53 2.70 -6.39
CA THR A 58 3.61 2.18 -5.03
C THR A 58 4.09 0.74 -5.04
N MET A 59 5.16 0.48 -4.30
CA MET A 59 5.63 -0.86 -3.94
C MET A 59 5.05 -1.25 -2.59
N HIS A 60 4.38 -2.39 -2.53
CA HIS A 60 3.94 -3.04 -1.29
C HIS A 60 4.77 -4.30 -1.07
N VAL A 61 5.38 -4.39 0.11
CA VAL A 61 6.01 -5.61 0.60
C VAL A 61 5.24 -6.05 1.82
N SER A 62 4.68 -7.26 1.78
CA SER A 62 3.90 -7.81 2.89
C SER A 62 4.43 -9.17 3.31
N LEU A 63 4.69 -9.32 4.61
CA LEU A 63 5.04 -10.59 5.22
C LEU A 63 3.77 -11.40 5.49
N LYS A 64 3.87 -12.69 5.21
CA LYS A 64 2.82 -13.69 5.36
C LYS A 64 3.10 -14.55 6.58
N LYS A 65 2.04 -14.94 7.27
CA LYS A 65 2.06 -15.96 8.32
C LYS A 65 0.71 -16.67 8.30
N ASP A 66 0.72 -17.99 8.24
CA ASP A 66 -0.50 -18.83 8.19
C ASP A 66 -1.45 -18.43 7.03
N GLY A 67 -0.87 -18.07 5.88
CA GLY A 67 -1.62 -17.62 4.70
C GLY A 67 -2.18 -16.19 4.78
N LEU A 68 -1.93 -15.46 5.87
CA LEU A 68 -2.43 -14.10 6.11
C LEU A 68 -1.29 -13.08 6.10
N LEU A 69 -1.58 -11.85 5.64
CA LEU A 69 -0.65 -10.73 5.73
C LEU A 69 -0.64 -10.18 7.16
N TYR A 70 0.52 -10.13 7.82
CA TYR A 70 0.60 -9.66 9.22
C TYR A 70 1.49 -8.42 9.40
N ARG A 71 2.37 -8.13 8.44
CA ARG A 71 3.16 -6.89 8.41
C ARG A 71 3.34 -6.44 6.98
N SER A 72 3.22 -5.13 6.75
CA SER A 72 3.43 -4.54 5.43
C SER A 72 4.23 -3.25 5.52
N GLU A 73 4.93 -2.93 4.45
CA GLU A 73 5.64 -1.67 4.26
C GLU A 73 5.46 -1.16 2.83
N THR A 74 5.50 0.16 2.68
CA THR A 74 5.20 0.82 1.42
C THR A 74 6.28 1.82 1.02
N GLY A 75 6.80 1.65 -0.19
CA GLY A 75 7.61 2.65 -0.89
C GLY A 75 6.73 3.34 -1.92
N VAL A 76 6.67 4.67 -1.89
CA VAL A 76 5.84 5.46 -2.80
C VAL A 76 6.72 6.43 -3.56
N THR A 77 6.55 6.48 -4.88
CA THR A 77 7.19 7.45 -5.76
C THR A 77 6.10 8.17 -6.53
N SER A 78 6.01 9.49 -6.35
CA SER A 78 5.11 10.30 -7.16
C SER A 78 5.55 10.24 -8.62
N VAL A 79 4.59 9.99 -9.50
CA VAL A 79 4.82 9.95 -10.95
C VAL A 79 4.22 11.20 -11.57
N GLN A 80 5.00 11.89 -12.39
CA GLN A 80 4.45 12.96 -13.21
C GLN A 80 3.55 12.32 -14.28
N GLY A 81 2.34 12.86 -14.38
CA GLY A 81 1.29 12.41 -15.28
C GLY A 81 1.49 12.87 -16.70
#